data_AF-A0A3C1GNX3-F1
#
_entry.id   AF-A0A3C1GNX3-F1
#
_cell.length_a   1.000
_cell.length_b   1.000
_cell.length_c   1.000
_cell.angle_alpha   90.00
_cell.angle_beta   90.00
_cell.angle_gamma   90.00
#
_symmetry.space_group_name_H-M   'P 1'
#
loop_
_entity.id
_entity.type
_entity.pdbx_description
1 polymer ?
#
loop_
_entity_poly.entity_id
_entity_poly.type
_entity_poly.pdbx_seq_one_letter_code
_entity_poly.pdbx_strand_id
1 'polypeptide(L)'
;GNFAIDLPDADVLIQVSGMFGSRQEEAQRLGRILRPKSDGRTARFFTLVSRDTREEEFAHHRKLFLTEQGYSYRVVIANER
;
A
#
# COMPACT_ATOMS: atom_id res chain seq x y z
N GLY A 1 11.88 10.93 10.98
CA GLY A 1 13.12 10.52 10.32
C GLY A 1 12.76 9.47 9.32
N ASN A 2 12.95 9.76 8.03
CA ASN A 2 12.64 8.82 6.94
C ASN A 2 13.72 7.75 6.93
N PHE A 3 13.59 6.74 7.78
CA PHE A 3 14.38 5.53 7.67
C PHE A 3 14.01 4.88 6.34
N ALA A 4 14.79 5.22 5.31
CA ALA A 4 14.93 4.41 4.13
C ALA A 4 15.54 3.08 4.59
N ILE A 5 14.69 2.18 5.10
CA ILE A 5 15.02 0.77 5.10
C ILE A 5 15.21 0.43 3.62
N ASP A 6 16.40 -0.04 3.29
CA ASP A 6 16.64 -0.75 2.03
C ASP A 6 15.71 -1.95 2.05
N LEU A 7 14.52 -1.76 1.50
CA LEU A 7 13.59 -2.85 1.33
C LEU A 7 14.26 -3.82 0.36
N PRO A 8 14.48 -5.08 0.78
CA PRO A 8 15.00 -6.11 -0.10
C PRO A 8 14.09 -6.23 -1.33
N ASP A 9 14.49 -6.99 -2.34
CA ASP A 9 13.67 -7.23 -3.52
C ASP A 9 12.38 -7.99 -3.17
N ALA A 10 11.41 -7.26 -2.62
CA ALA A 10 10.18 -7.78 -2.05
C ALA A 10 9.11 -7.78 -3.13
N ASP A 11 8.42 -8.90 -3.24
CA ASP A 11 7.24 -9.03 -4.10
C ASP A 11 5.95 -8.71 -3.36
N VAL A 12 5.98 -8.72 -2.03
CA VAL A 12 4.79 -8.54 -1.20
C VAL A 12 5.11 -7.60 -0.06
N LEU A 13 4.29 -6.56 0.07
CA LEU A 13 4.27 -5.67 1.23
C LEU A 13 2.92 -5.76 1.90
N ILE A 14 2.91 -5.90 3.23
CA ILE A 14 1.70 -5.88 4.05
C ILE A 14 1.85 -4.75 5.06
N GLN A 15 0.91 -3.81 5.05
CA GLN A 15 0.77 -2.76 6.05
C GLN A 15 -0.38 -3.12 7.00
N VAL A 16 -0.07 -3.29 8.29
CA VAL A 16 -1.05 -3.75 9.30
C VAL A 16 -1.78 -2.61 9.97
N SER A 17 -1.14 -1.45 10.12
CA SER A 17 -1.75 -0.24 10.64
C SER A 17 -1.18 0.97 9.91
N GLY A 18 -2.05 1.92 9.58
CA GLY A 18 -1.69 3.07 8.78
C GLY A 18 -2.25 4.34 9.38
N MET A 19 -1.59 4.86 10.41
CA MET A 19 -1.75 6.28 10.73
C MET A 19 -1.19 7.05 9.52
N PHE A 20 -2.03 7.84 8.84
CA PHE A 20 -1.62 8.56 7.64
C PHE A 20 -0.43 9.48 7.98
N GLY A 21 0.74 9.13 7.45
CA GLY A 21 1.86 10.06 7.31
C GLY A 21 1.67 10.95 6.09
N SER A 22 2.73 11.60 5.63
CA SER A 22 2.68 12.40 4.40
C SER A 22 2.27 11.53 3.19
N ARG A 23 1.20 11.93 2.48
CA ARG A 23 0.72 11.26 1.25
C ARG A 23 1.83 11.05 0.22
N GLN A 24 2.71 12.05 0.08
CA GLN A 24 3.86 11.98 -0.83
C GLN A 24 4.92 10.97 -0.36
N GLU A 25 5.14 10.84 0.94
CA GLU A 25 6.11 9.87 1.48
C GLU A 25 5.64 8.42 1.25
N GLU A 26 4.33 8.17 1.44
CA GLU A 26 3.74 6.86 1.19
C GLU A 26 3.81 6.48 -0.29
N ALA A 27 3.50 7.42 -1.18
CA ALA A 27 3.65 7.26 -2.63
C ALA A 27 5.08 6.89 -3.03
N GLN A 28 6.06 7.63 -2.51
CA GLN A 28 7.47 7.43 -2.82
C GLN A 28 7.95 6.08 -2.29
N ARG A 29 7.49 5.66 -1.10
CA ARG A 29 7.79 4.35 -0.52
C ARG A 29 7.18 3.22 -1.37
N LEU A 30 5.92 3.36 -1.77
CA LEU A 30 5.24 2.38 -2.60
C LEU A 30 5.88 2.25 -3.98
N GLY A 31 6.28 3.36 -4.62
CA GLY A 31 6.97 3.31 -5.92
C GLY A 31 8.31 2.58 -5.90
N ARG A 32 9.04 2.62 -4.78
CA ARG A 32 10.29 1.84 -4.61
C ARG A 32 10.03 0.35 -4.52
N ILE A 33 8.91 -0.05 -3.91
CA ILE A 33 8.55 -1.45 -3.65
C ILE A 33 7.85 -2.07 -4.86
N LEU A 34 6.90 -1.33 -5.46
CA LEU A 34 6.05 -1.78 -6.56
C LEU A 34 6.68 -1.66 -7.95
N ARG A 35 8.00 -1.49 -8.03
CA ARG A 35 8.72 -1.43 -9.31
C ARG A 35 8.67 -2.79 -10.04
N PRO A 36 8.60 -2.79 -11.38
CA PRO A 36 8.77 -4.02 -12.16
C PRO A 36 10.08 -4.73 -11.80
N LYS A 37 10.00 -6.05 -11.59
CA LYS A 37 11.17 -6.89 -11.32
C LYS A 37 11.79 -7.38 -12.63
N SER A 38 13.11 -7.54 -12.66
CA SER A 38 13.85 -7.99 -13.85
C SER A 38 13.47 -9.40 -14.31
N ASP A 39 12.95 -10.22 -13.41
CA ASP A 39 12.47 -11.59 -13.65
C ASP A 39 10.96 -11.66 -13.98
N GLY A 40 10.29 -10.51 -14.10
CA GLY A 40 8.87 -10.42 -14.43
C GLY A 40 7.91 -10.67 -13.26
N ARG A 41 8.41 -10.89 -12.03
CA ARG A 41 7.53 -11.00 -10.85
C ARG A 41 6.75 -9.70 -10.65
N THR A 42 5.47 -9.84 -10.31
CA THR A 42 4.61 -8.71 -9.99
C THR A 42 4.67 -8.42 -8.50
N ALA A 43 5.03 -7.19 -8.15
CA ALA A 43 4.95 -6.72 -6.78
C ALA A 43 3.49 -6.44 -6.37
N ARG A 44 3.14 -6.78 -5.13
CA ARG A 44 1.81 -6.62 -4.54
C ARG A 44 1.90 -5.89 -3.21
N PHE A 45 0.94 -5.00 -2.98
CA PHE A 45 0.80 -4.28 -1.73
C PHE A 45 -0.58 -4.54 -1.14
N PHE A 46 -0.59 -4.91 0.14
CA PHE A 46 -1.79 -5.13 0.94
C PHE A 46 -1.79 -4.17 2.12
N THR A 47 -2.95 -3.61 2.42
CA THR A 47 -3.20 -2.87 3.66
C THR A 47 -4.36 -3.54 4.37
N LEU A 48 -4.20 -3.79 5.67
CA LEU A 48 -5.33 -4.13 6.53
C LEU A 48 -6.05 -2.84 6.91
N VAL A 49 -7.37 -2.93 7.03
CA VAL A 49 -8.25 -1.81 7.33
C VAL A 49 -9.28 -2.32 8.32
N SER A 50 -9.28 -1.75 9.51
CA SER A 50 -10.24 -2.06 10.56
C SER A 50 -11.57 -1.39 10.24
N ARG A 51 -12.63 -2.19 10.09
CA ARG A 51 -14.00 -1.69 9.82
C ARG A 51 -14.48 -0.79 10.95
N ASP A 52 -15.30 0.21 10.62
CA ASP A 52 -15.92 1.13 11.59
C ASP A 52 -14.88 1.96 12.37
N THR A 53 -13.71 2.17 11.77
CA THR A 53 -12.64 3.02 12.32
C THR A 53 -12.22 4.10 11.33
N ARG A 54 -11.43 5.08 11.79
CA ARG A 54 -10.81 6.09 10.92
C ARG A 54 -9.93 5.50 9.81
N GLU A 55 -9.54 4.24 9.91
CA GLU A 55 -8.76 3.56 8.86
C GLU A 55 -9.52 3.44 7.54
N GLU A 56 -10.86 3.48 7.55
CA GLU A 56 -11.66 3.44 6.32
C GLU A 56 -11.52 4.73 5.49
N GLU A 57 -11.52 5.89 6.15
CA GLU A 57 -11.29 7.19 5.50
C GLU A 57 -9.88 7.24 4.90
N PHE A 58 -8.90 6.74 5.64
CA PHE A 58 -7.53 6.58 5.19
C PHE A 58 -7.44 5.65 3.96
N ALA A 59 -8.09 4.49 4.00
CA ALA A 59 -8.14 3.56 2.89
C ALA A 59 -8.79 4.17 1.64
N HIS A 60 -9.84 4.97 1.82
CA HIS A 60 -10.51 5.69 0.73
C HIS A 60 -9.55 6.70 0.06
N HIS A 61 -8.88 7.54 0.84
CA HIS A 61 -7.88 8.48 0.31
C HIS A 61 -6.72 7.77 -0.40
N ARG A 62 -6.24 6.66 0.16
CA ARG A 62 -5.18 5.85 -0.45
C ARG A 62 -5.62 5.24 -1.79
N LYS A 63 -6.85 4.71 -1.85
CA LYS A 63 -7.42 4.16 -3.09
C LYS A 63 -7.40 5.21 -4.18
N LEU A 64 -7.96 6.39 -3.93
CA LEU A 64 -8.04 7.47 -4.91
C LEU A 64 -6.64 7.84 -5.42
N PHE A 65 -5.71 8.11 -4.49
CA PHE A 65 -4.34 8.47 -4.81
C PHE A 65 -3.63 7.41 -5.66
N LEU A 66 -3.71 6.12 -5.30
CA LEU A 66 -3.05 5.06 -6.04
C LEU A 66 -3.65 4.85 -7.43
N THR A 67 -4.97 4.98 -7.56
CA THR A 67 -5.63 4.90 -8.87
C THR A 67 -5.25 6.06 -9.79
N GLU A 68 -5.11 7.28 -9.25
CA GLU A 68 -4.62 8.45 -10.01
C GLU A 68 -3.19 8.27 -10.52
N GLN A 69 -2.35 7.54 -9.77
CA GLN A 69 -0.98 7.18 -10.19
C GLN A 69 -0.94 5.97 -11.13
N GLY A 70 -2.08 5.40 -11.52
CA GLY A 70 -2.19 4.29 -12.47
C GLY A 70 -2.04 2.88 -11.85
N TYR A 71 -2.02 2.75 -10.52
CA TYR A 71 -1.98 1.44 -9.88
C TYR A 71 -3.35 0.76 -9.91
N SER A 72 -3.35 -0.55 -10.17
CA SER A 72 -4.54 -1.39 -9.97
C SER A 72 -4.85 -1.54 -8.48
N TYR A 73 -6.10 -1.30 -8.08
CA TYR A 73 -6.51 -1.35 -6.68
C TYR A 73 -7.77 -2.20 -6.51
N ARG A 74 -7.76 -3.10 -5.51
CA ARG A 74 -8.90 -3.95 -5.17
C ARG A 74 -9.16 -3.94 -3.67
N VAL A 75 -10.43 -3.76 -3.29
CA VAL A 75 -10.91 -3.93 -1.91
C VAL A 75 -11.39 -5.36 -1.73
N VAL A 76 -10.98 -6.01 -0.64
CA VAL A 76 -11.45 -7.33 -0.25
C VAL A 76 -12.02 -7.23 1.15
N ILE A 77 -13.30 -7.56 1.29
CA ILE A 77 -13.92 -7.69 2.61
C ILE A 77 -13.63 -9.10 3.11
N ALA A 78 -12.99 -9.19 4.28
CA ALA A 78 -12.85 -10.47 4.96
C ALA A 78 -14.24 -10.90 5.46
N ASN A 79 -14.76 -12.00 4.92
CA ASN A 79 -15.92 -12.67 5.47
C ASN A 79 -15.42 -13.68 6.51
N GLU A 80 -15.92 -13.60 7.73
CA GLU A 80 -15.79 -14.69 8.70
C GLU A 80 -16.51 -15.91 8.12
N ARG A 81 -15.81 -17.05 8.07
CA ARG A 81 -16.39 -18.33 7.67
C ARG A 81 -17.04 -19.00 8.87
#